data_AF-A0A830BZC3-F1
#
_entry.id   AF-A0A830BZC3-F1
#
_cell.length_a   1.000
_cell.length_b   1.000
_cell.length_c   1.000
_cell.angle_alpha   90.00
_cell.angle_beta   90.00
_cell.angle_gamma   90.00
#
_symmetry.space_group_name_H-M   'P 1'
#
loop_
_entity.id
_entity.type
_entity.pdbx_description
1 polymer ?
#
loop_
_entity_poly.entity_id
_entity_poly.type
_entity_poly.pdbx_seq_one_letter_code
_entity_poly.pdbx_strand_id
1 'polypeptide(L)' 'DAEIRKKKNDCYEDIESGLWGQQCKSSIIAKENCALRCVSPACYELIYESDPLEEGEKDFTRSSEYKYCMHR' A
#
# COMPACT_ATOMS: atom_id res chain seq x y z
N ASP A 1 -1.76 5.73 13.07
CA ASP A 1 -2.90 6.63 12.91
C ASP A 1 -4.14 5.78 12.66
N ALA A 2 -5.23 6.04 13.39
CA ALA A 2 -6.45 5.25 13.27
C ALA A 2 -7.13 5.44 11.91
N GLU A 3 -7.03 6.64 11.32
CA GLU A 3 -7.62 6.94 10.02
C GLU A 3 -6.90 6.20 8.90
N ILE A 4 -5.56 6.28 8.86
CA ILE A 4 -4.75 5.57 7.87
C ILE A 4 -4.97 4.05 7.98
N ARG A 5 -5.06 3.53 9.20
CA ARG A 5 -5.35 2.11 9.43
C ARG A 5 -6.74 1.72 8.89
N LYS A 6 -7.75 2.57 9.09
CA LYS A 6 -9.09 2.34 8.57
C LYS A 6 -9.10 2.34 7.03
N LYS A 7 -8.56 3.39 6.40
CA LYS A 7 -8.43 3.48 4.92
C LYS A 7 -7.74 2.26 4.34
N LYS A 8 -6.67 1.80 5.00
CA LYS A 8 -5.92 0.62 4.55
C LYS A 8 -6.74 -0.67 4.64
N ASN A 9 -7.55 -0.83 5.68
CA ASN A 9 -8.47 -1.97 5.77
C ASN A 9 -9.53 -1.93 4.67
N ASP A 10 -10.14 -0.77 4.41
CA ASP A 10 -11.12 -0.59 3.33
C ASP A 10 -10.49 -0.98 1.97
N CYS A 11 -9.24 -0.56 1.72
CA CYS A 11 -8.47 -0.97 0.54
C CYS A 11 -8.22 -2.48 0.46
N TYR A 12 -7.97 -3.17 1.57
CA TYR A 12 -7.84 -4.62 1.56
C TYR A 12 -9.15 -5.31 1.20
N GLU A 13 -10.29 -4.81 1.67
CA GLU A 13 -11.62 -5.35 1.32
C GLU A 13 -11.90 -5.17 -0.19
N ASP A 14 -11.59 -4.00 -0.75
CA ASP A 14 -11.71 -3.73 -2.19
C ASP A 14 -10.81 -4.64 -3.02
N ILE A 15 -9.57 -4.87 -2.59
CA ILE A 15 -8.66 -5.82 -3.26
C ILE A 15 -9.25 -7.22 -3.21
N GLU A 16 -9.75 -7.66 -2.06
CA GLU A 16 -10.34 -9.00 -1.90
C GLU A 16 -11.65 -9.18 -2.68
N SER A 17 -12.42 -8.12 -2.93
CA SER A 17 -13.58 -8.18 -3.80
C SER A 17 -13.22 -8.42 -5.29
N GLY A 18 -11.95 -8.22 -5.67
CA GLY A 18 -11.45 -8.44 -7.03
C GLY A 18 -11.40 -7.20 -7.91
N LEU A 19 -11.78 -6.02 -7.39
CA LEU A 19 -11.76 -4.74 -8.11
C LEU A 19 -10.35 -4.32 -8.58
N TRP A 20 -9.31 -4.84 -7.94
CA TRP A 20 -7.91 -4.51 -8.21
C TRP A 20 -7.18 -5.54 -9.09
N GLY A 21 -7.90 -6.52 -9.63
CA GLY A 21 -7.34 -7.56 -10.48
C GLY A 21 -6.56 -8.66 -9.73
N GLN A 22 -6.21 -9.72 -10.46
CA GLN A 22 -5.56 -10.91 -9.87
C GLN A 22 -4.13 -10.65 -9.39
N GLN A 23 -3.43 -9.67 -9.97
CA GLN A 23 -2.06 -9.34 -9.58
C GLN A 23 -1.99 -8.87 -8.12
N CYS A 24 -2.96 -8.07 -7.66
CA CYS A 24 -3.01 -7.64 -6.26
C CYS A 24 -3.31 -8.77 -5.26
N LYS A 25 -3.57 -9.99 -5.74
CA LYS A 25 -3.80 -11.19 -4.92
C LYS A 25 -2.72 -12.25 -5.12
N SER A 26 -1.72 -12.02 -5.97
CA SER A 26 -0.72 -13.02 -6.29
C SER A 26 0.19 -13.36 -5.10
N SER A 27 0.33 -12.42 -4.16
CA SER A 27 1.11 -12.59 -2.94
C SER A 27 0.74 -11.56 -1.87
N ILE A 28 1.27 -11.73 -0.66
CA ILE A 28 1.07 -10.79 0.45
C ILE A 28 1.66 -9.42 0.11
N ILE A 29 2.83 -9.38 -0.53
CA ILE A 29 3.47 -8.11 -0.88
C ILE A 29 2.82 -7.45 -2.10
N ALA A 30 2.34 -8.23 -3.07
CA ALA A 30 1.53 -7.66 -4.16
C ALA A 30 0.26 -7.00 -3.63
N LYS A 31 -0.42 -7.65 -2.67
CA LYS A 31 -1.57 -7.07 -1.95
C LYS A 31 -1.19 -5.80 -1.19
N GLU A 32 -0.03 -5.80 -0.54
CA GLU A 32 0.46 -4.65 0.21
C GLU A 32 0.77 -3.44 -0.69
N ASN A 33 1.49 -3.65 -1.80
CA ASN A 33 1.76 -2.59 -2.79
C ASN A 33 0.45 -2.01 -3.33
N CYS A 34 -0.53 -2.85 -3.68
CA CYS A 34 -1.83 -2.38 -4.13
C CYS A 34 -2.59 -1.62 -3.03
N ALA A 35 -2.51 -2.06 -1.77
CA ALA A 35 -3.15 -1.37 -0.66
C ALA A 35 -2.52 0.00 -0.40
N LEU A 36 -1.19 0.12 -0.48
CA LEU A 36 -0.49 1.40 -0.37
C LEU A 36 -0.89 2.35 -1.51
N ARG A 37 -0.97 1.84 -2.75
CA ARG A 37 -1.46 2.64 -3.88
C ARG A 37 -2.93 3.06 -3.72
N CYS A 38 -3.77 2.18 -3.18
CA CYS A 38 -5.17 2.47 -2.90
C CYS A 38 -5.34 3.57 -1.84
N VAL A 39 -4.60 3.47 -0.73
CA VAL A 39 -4.71 4.42 0.39
C VAL A 39 -4.32 5.83 -0.03
N SER A 40 -3.27 5.97 -0.85
CA SER A 40 -2.91 7.22 -1.50
C SER A 40 -2.03 6.94 -2.72
N PRO A 41 -2.58 7.13 -3.94
CA PRO A 41 -1.79 7.01 -5.16
C PRO A 41 -0.59 7.95 -5.16
N ALA A 42 -0.77 9.20 -4.72
CA ALA A 42 0.27 10.22 -4.73
C ALA A 42 1.46 9.87 -3.81
N CYS A 43 1.20 9.36 -2.59
CA CYS A 43 2.27 8.96 -1.69
C CYS A 43 2.94 7.67 -2.14
N TYR A 44 2.21 6.76 -2.79
CA TYR A 44 2.80 5.55 -3.36
C TYR A 44 3.72 5.89 -4.55
N GLU A 45 3.28 6.75 -5.46
CA GLU A 45 4.07 7.23 -6.59
C GLU A 45 5.39 7.85 -6.13
N LEU A 46 5.33 8.71 -5.11
CA LEU A 46 6.49 9.40 -4.58
C LEU A 46 7.53 8.46 -3.92
N ILE A 47 7.09 7.33 -3.34
CA ILE A 47 7.92 6.56 -2.39
C ILE A 47 8.24 5.15 -2.88
N TYR A 48 7.29 4.51 -3.57
CA TYR A 48 7.34 3.08 -3.90
C TYR A 48 7.19 2.78 -5.40
N GLU A 49 6.73 3.70 -6.26
CA GLU A 49 6.50 3.34 -7.68
C GLU A 49 7.79 2.94 -8.41
N SER A 50 8.90 3.64 -8.16
CA SER A 50 10.18 3.32 -8.81
C SER A 50 10.80 2.03 -8.30
N ASP A 51 10.48 1.64 -7.06
CA ASP A 51 11.05 0.49 -6.37
C ASP A 51 9.99 -0.12 -5.43
N PRO A 52 9.02 -0.89 -5.96
CA PRO A 52 7.94 -1.46 -5.17
C PRO A 52 8.46 -2.44 -4.11
N LEU A 53 7.66 -2.68 -3.07
CA LEU A 53 8.06 -3.64 -2.04
C LEU A 53 8.29 -5.03 -2.63
N GLU A 54 9.35 -5.70 -2.18
CA GLU A 54 9.72 -7.06 -2.57
C GLU A 54 9.30 -8.12 -1.53
N GLU A 55 9.22 -9.39 -1.95
CA GLU A 55 8.93 -10.51 -1.05
C GLU A 55 9.98 -10.66 0.06
N GLY A 56 9.53 -10.60 1.31
CA GLY A 56 10.39 -10.69 2.49
C GLY A 56 11.07 -9.37 2.89
N GLU A 57 10.82 -8.27 2.16
CA GLU A 57 11.36 -6.96 2.50
C GLU A 57 10.77 -6.43 3.82
N LYS A 58 11.62 -5.80 4.62
CA LYS A 58 11.23 -5.04 5.80
C LYS A 58 11.74 -3.62 5.67
N ASP A 59 10.84 -2.73 5.27
CA ASP A 59 11.19 -1.37 4.94
C ASP A 59 10.59 -0.36 5.93
N PHE A 60 11.28 -0.20 7.05
CA PHE A 60 10.86 0.69 8.13
C PHE A 60 11.01 2.18 7.77
N THR A 61 11.99 2.50 6.92
CA THR A 61 12.31 3.89 6.56
C THR A 61 11.24 4.45 5.63
N ARG A 62 11.02 3.84 4.46
CA ARG A 62 10.00 4.34 3.53
C ARG A 62 8.59 4.18 4.09
N SER A 63 8.35 3.20 4.98
CA SER A 63 7.08 3.10 5.69
C SER A 63 6.79 4.33 6.56
N SER A 64 7.83 4.87 7.21
CA SER A 64 7.72 6.09 8.01
C SER A 64 7.52 7.33 7.12
N GLU A 65 8.23 7.41 5.99
CA GLU A 65 8.08 8.47 5.00
C GLU A 65 6.69 8.47 4.37
N TYR A 66 6.15 7.29 4.05
CA TYR A 66 4.80 7.14 3.50
C TYR A 66 3.75 7.61 4.49
N LYS A 67 3.88 7.21 5.76
CA LYS A 67 3.00 7.70 6.81
C LYS A 67 3.10 9.23 6.96
N TYR A 68 4.30 9.81 6.85
CA TYR A 68 4.48 11.25 6.91
C TYR A 68 3.85 11.96 5.70
N CYS A 69 4.00 11.42 4.50
CA CYS A 69 3.34 11.91 3.28
C CYS A 69 1.82 11.94 3.43
N MET A 70 1.23 10.89 4.00
CA MET A 70 -0.21 10.79 4.27
C MET A 70 -0.77 11.85 5.23
N HIS A 71 0.09 12.48 6.03
CA HIS A 71 -0.29 13.51 7.00
C HIS A 71 -0.06 14.94 6.48
N ARG A 72 0.55 15.10 5.30
CA ARG A 72 0.72 16.39 4.64
C ARG A 72 -0.48 16.71 3.76
#